data_AF-A0A820SJA0-F1
#
_entry.id   AF-A0A820SJA0-F1
#
_cell.length_a   1.000
_cell.length_b   1.000
_cell.length_c   1.000
_cell.angle_alpha   90.00
_cell.angle_beta   90.00
_cell.angle_gamma   90.00
#
_symmetry.space_group_name_H-M   'P 1'
#
loop_
_entity.id
_entity.type
_entity.pdbx_description
1 polymer ?
#
loop_
_entity_poly.entity_id
_entity_poly.type
_entity_poly.pdbx_seq_one_letter_code
_entity_poly.pdbx_strand_id
1 'polypeptide(L)'
;PYDQLVRYKWWYKDGYMSSTGKCFDIGSATKNSINEFERRQHEFSKNHKIPFEQIDYLTDQSFLTEFDVYCSSKGVAGNGALMRLAPVPLFFHRNPLEAVAFSGFSGVISHGDRIAFDACRYYGALIVAAIHGLNKDELLDKNFFFKY
;
A
#
# COMPACT_ATOMS: atom_id res chain seq x y z
N PRO A 1 1.37 -7.65 -0.82
CA PRO A 1 0.51 -6.56 -1.38
C PRO A 1 -0.94 -6.99 -1.61
N TYR A 2 -1.21 -8.25 -1.99
CA TYR A 2 -2.59 -8.76 -2.15
C TYR A 2 -3.44 -8.61 -0.88
N ASP A 3 -2.96 -9.15 0.24
CA ASP A 3 -3.60 -9.04 1.56
C ASP A 3 -3.89 -7.58 1.96
N GLN A 4 -3.01 -6.65 1.58
CA GLN A 4 -3.22 -5.21 1.83
C GLN A 4 -4.48 -4.68 1.11
N LEU A 5 -4.69 -5.05 -0.16
CA LEU A 5 -5.91 -4.65 -0.89
C LEU A 5 -7.15 -5.38 -0.38
N VAL A 6 -7.03 -6.65 0.04
CA VAL A 6 -8.12 -7.39 0.70
C VAL A 6 -8.58 -6.64 1.95
N ARG A 7 -7.66 -6.22 2.83
CA ARG A 7 -8.02 -5.46 4.04
C ARG A 7 -8.63 -4.09 3.71
N TYR A 8 -8.15 -3.43 2.66
CA TYR A 8 -8.76 -2.17 2.19
C TYR A 8 -10.18 -2.39 1.66
N LYS A 9 -10.42 -3.50 0.96
CA LYS A 9 -11.75 -3.92 0.51
C LYS A 9 -12.67 -4.18 1.71
N TRP A 10 -12.22 -4.93 2.72
CA TRP A 10 -13.01 -5.16 3.94
C TRP A 10 -13.33 -3.86 4.69
N TRP A 11 -12.38 -2.92 4.77
CA TRP A 11 -12.66 -1.60 5.35
C TRP A 11 -13.74 -0.86 4.56
N TYR A 12 -13.62 -0.87 3.22
CA TYR A 12 -14.55 -0.20 2.33
C TYR A 12 -15.97 -0.79 2.33
N LYS A 13 -16.09 -2.13 2.35
CA LYS A 13 -17.38 -2.84 2.26
C LYS A 13 -18.04 -3.01 3.63
N ASP A 14 -17.25 -3.37 4.64
CA ASP A 14 -17.77 -3.88 5.92
C ASP A 14 -17.37 -2.99 7.10
N GLY A 15 -16.62 -1.91 6.88
CA GLY A 15 -16.13 -1.06 7.96
C GLY A 15 -15.06 -1.72 8.82
N TYR A 16 -14.38 -2.76 8.32
CA TYR A 16 -13.28 -3.43 9.01
C TYR A 16 -12.23 -2.42 9.51
N MET A 17 -11.92 -2.43 10.81
CA MET A 17 -11.03 -1.47 11.49
C MET A 17 -11.45 0.02 11.37
N SER A 18 -12.71 0.31 11.03
CA SER A 18 -13.26 1.67 11.09
C SER A 18 -13.61 2.07 12.53
N SER A 19 -13.26 3.29 12.91
CA SER A 19 -13.63 3.86 14.22
C SER A 19 -15.13 4.12 14.39
N THR A 20 -15.91 4.14 13.29
CA THR A 20 -17.37 4.37 13.32
C THR A 20 -18.17 3.12 12.98
N GLY A 21 -17.52 1.98 12.79
CA GLY A 21 -18.15 0.72 12.38
C GLY A 21 -18.60 0.68 10.90
N LYS A 22 -18.34 1.72 10.11
CA LYS A 22 -18.62 1.77 8.65
C LYS A 22 -17.51 2.51 7.91
N CYS A 23 -17.36 2.29 6.61
CA CYS A 23 -16.47 3.11 5.79
C CYS A 23 -16.96 4.57 5.76
N PHE A 24 -16.05 5.53 5.91
CA PHE A 24 -16.30 6.96 5.73
C PHE A 24 -15.03 7.63 5.18
N ASP A 25 -15.20 8.78 4.52
CA ASP A 25 -14.11 9.62 3.99
C ASP A 25 -13.09 8.90 3.08
N ILE A 26 -13.56 7.94 2.28
CA ILE A 26 -12.70 7.25 1.30
C ILE A 26 -12.42 8.15 0.09
N GLY A 27 -11.14 8.42 -0.18
CA GLY A 27 -10.71 9.14 -1.37
C GLY A 27 -10.98 8.38 -2.68
N SER A 28 -11.26 9.11 -3.76
CA SER A 28 -11.60 8.55 -5.08
C SER A 28 -10.53 7.60 -5.63
N ALA A 29 -9.25 7.95 -5.49
CA ALA A 29 -8.11 7.12 -5.90
C ALA A 29 -8.14 5.73 -5.24
N THR A 30 -8.24 5.70 -3.91
CA THR A 30 -8.30 4.45 -3.12
C THR A 30 -9.55 3.65 -3.49
N LYS A 31 -10.72 4.31 -3.57
CA LYS A 31 -11.98 3.65 -3.95
C LYS A 31 -11.90 2.99 -5.33
N ASN A 32 -11.35 3.70 -6.32
CA ASN A 32 -11.24 3.19 -7.68
C ASN A 32 -10.28 1.99 -7.76
N SER A 33 -9.14 2.05 -7.06
CA SER A 33 -8.20 0.93 -6.97
C SER A 33 -8.83 -0.31 -6.33
N ILE A 34 -9.62 -0.15 -5.25
CA ILE A 34 -10.33 -1.28 -4.62
C ILE A 34 -11.38 -1.88 -5.55
N ASN A 35 -12.14 -1.04 -6.26
CA ASN A 35 -13.14 -1.53 -7.23
C ASN A 35 -12.48 -2.31 -8.38
N GLU A 36 -11.35 -1.82 -8.89
CA GLU A 36 -10.58 -2.52 -9.92
C GLU A 36 -9.99 -3.83 -9.39
N PHE A 37 -9.51 -3.84 -8.15
CA PHE A 37 -9.06 -5.06 -7.47
C PHE A 37 -10.16 -6.12 -7.37
N GLU A 38 -11.35 -5.74 -6.90
CA GLU A 38 -12.51 -6.65 -6.80
C GLU A 38 -12.95 -7.16 -8.18
N ARG A 39 -12.94 -6.31 -9.21
CA ARG A 39 -13.21 -6.71 -10.60
C ARG A 39 -12.22 -7.79 -11.07
N ARG A 40 -10.92 -7.59 -10.84
CA ARG A 40 -9.86 -8.56 -11.17
C ARG A 40 -10.00 -9.85 -10.35
N GLN A 41 -10.38 -9.76 -9.07
CA GLN A 41 -10.67 -10.94 -8.25
C GLN A 41 -11.79 -11.80 -8.87
N HIS A 42 -12.87 -11.18 -9.38
CA HIS A 42 -13.94 -11.91 -10.05
C HIS A 42 -13.46 -12.62 -11.33
N GLU A 43 -12.62 -11.97 -12.14
CA GLU A 43 -12.05 -12.58 -13.34
C GLU A 43 -11.10 -13.73 -12.97
N PHE A 44 -10.21 -13.50 -12.01
CA PHE A 44 -9.25 -14.49 -11.54
C PHE A 44 -9.94 -15.74 -10.97
N SER A 45 -10.97 -15.54 -10.15
CA SER A 45 -11.81 -16.61 -9.58
C SER A 45 -12.44 -17.48 -10.68
N LYS A 46 -13.00 -16.86 -11.73
CA LYS A 46 -13.60 -17.59 -12.86
C LYS A 46 -12.56 -18.39 -13.65
N ASN A 47 -11.43 -17.76 -13.97
CA ASN A 47 -10.38 -18.38 -14.80
C ASN A 47 -9.74 -19.59 -14.10
N HIS A 48 -9.56 -19.50 -12.78
CA HIS A 48 -8.93 -20.53 -11.97
C HIS A 48 -9.93 -21.50 -11.30
N LYS A 49 -11.23 -21.29 -11.52
CA LYS A 49 -12.31 -22.07 -10.88
C LYS A 49 -12.22 -22.10 -9.35
N ILE A 50 -11.82 -20.97 -8.77
CA ILE A 50 -11.74 -20.77 -7.31
C ILE A 50 -13.08 -20.20 -6.84
N PRO A 51 -13.76 -20.79 -5.84
CA PRO A 51 -14.95 -20.20 -5.23
C PRO A 51 -14.66 -18.77 -4.77
N PHE A 52 -15.52 -17.81 -5.12
CA PHE A 52 -15.23 -16.39 -4.89
C PHE A 52 -15.11 -16.07 -3.40
N GLU A 53 -15.80 -16.81 -2.53
CA GLU A 53 -15.73 -16.70 -1.07
C GLU A 53 -14.34 -17.03 -0.52
N GLN A 54 -13.53 -17.77 -1.28
CA GLN A 54 -12.17 -18.16 -0.89
C GLN A 54 -11.10 -17.20 -1.45
N ILE A 55 -11.47 -16.29 -2.36
CA ILE A 55 -10.49 -15.47 -3.11
C ILE A 55 -9.65 -14.57 -2.20
N ASP A 56 -10.24 -14.05 -1.12
CA ASP A 56 -9.57 -13.18 -0.17
C ASP A 56 -8.52 -13.90 0.69
N TYR A 57 -8.63 -15.23 0.78
CA TYR A 57 -7.83 -16.07 1.65
C TYR A 57 -6.82 -16.92 0.88
N LEU A 58 -6.50 -16.53 -0.35
CA LEU A 58 -5.46 -17.20 -1.13
C LEU A 58 -4.11 -17.16 -0.42
N THR A 59 -3.53 -18.34 -0.19
CA THR A 59 -2.18 -18.49 0.37
C THR A 59 -1.20 -19.12 -0.62
N ASP A 60 -1.69 -19.62 -1.76
CA ASP A 60 -0.83 -20.24 -2.77
C ASP A 60 0.03 -19.17 -3.44
N GLN A 61 1.35 -19.32 -3.31
CA GLN A 61 2.32 -18.35 -3.81
C GLN A 61 2.26 -18.19 -5.34
N SER A 62 1.88 -19.24 -6.08
CA SER A 62 1.75 -19.16 -7.54
C SER A 62 0.62 -18.21 -7.93
N PHE A 63 -0.55 -18.33 -7.30
CA PHE A 63 -1.67 -17.43 -7.52
C PHE A 63 -1.38 -16.01 -7.07
N LEU A 64 -0.74 -15.85 -5.91
CA LEU A 64 -0.36 -14.53 -5.40
C LEU A 64 0.65 -13.82 -6.31
N THR A 65 1.49 -14.58 -7.02
CA THR A 65 2.46 -14.03 -7.98
C THR A 65 1.83 -13.71 -9.33
N GLU A 66 0.84 -14.50 -9.76
CA GLU A 66 0.10 -14.28 -10.99
C GLU A 66 -0.85 -13.08 -10.91
N PHE A 67 -1.47 -12.85 -9.75
CA PHE A 67 -2.47 -11.80 -9.59
C PHE A 67 -1.85 -10.40 -9.67
N ASP A 68 -2.27 -9.59 -10.65
CA ASP A 68 -1.83 -8.20 -10.77
C ASP A 68 -2.52 -7.28 -9.74
N VAL A 69 -1.78 -6.98 -8.67
CA VAL A 69 -2.18 -6.09 -7.58
C VAL A 69 -2.04 -4.59 -7.89
N TYR A 70 -1.50 -4.19 -9.04
CA TYR A 70 -1.33 -2.77 -9.40
C TYR A 70 -2.61 -2.22 -10.03
N CYS A 71 -3.64 -2.04 -9.21
CA CYS A 71 -5.00 -1.69 -9.63
C CYS A 71 -5.25 -0.18 -9.80
N SER A 72 -4.24 0.66 -9.57
CA SER A 72 -4.36 2.11 -9.73
C SER A 72 -3.99 2.57 -11.14
N SER A 73 -4.70 3.57 -11.66
CA SER A 73 -4.36 4.19 -12.95
C SER A 73 -3.09 5.03 -12.86
N LYS A 74 -2.42 5.22 -14.01
CA LYS A 74 -1.31 6.17 -14.13
C LYS A 74 -1.77 7.60 -13.80
N GLY A 75 -0.89 8.42 -13.23
CA GLY A 75 -1.20 9.83 -12.91
C GLY A 75 -1.89 10.05 -11.57
N VAL A 76 -2.24 8.99 -10.83
CA VAL A 76 -2.88 9.09 -9.52
C VAL A 76 -1.83 9.39 -8.43
N ALA A 77 -1.54 10.67 -8.22
CA ALA A 77 -0.48 11.17 -7.32
C ALA A 77 -0.99 11.75 -5.97
N GLY A 78 -2.23 11.44 -5.58
CA GLY A 78 -2.80 11.91 -4.31
C GLY A 78 -2.04 11.43 -3.06
N ASN A 79 -2.26 12.10 -1.93
CA ASN A 79 -1.59 11.80 -0.65
C ASN A 79 -2.10 10.54 0.07
N GLY A 80 -3.13 9.87 -0.46
CA GLY A 80 -3.83 8.77 0.21
C GLY A 80 -2.95 7.54 0.49
N ALA A 81 -1.87 7.35 -0.27
CA ALA A 81 -0.86 6.34 0.01
C ALA A 81 0.04 6.72 1.19
N LEU A 82 0.48 7.99 1.24
CA LEU A 82 1.42 8.49 2.23
C LEU A 82 0.78 8.56 3.62
N MET A 83 -0.50 8.96 3.71
CA MET A 83 -1.22 9.13 4.98
C MET A 83 -1.36 7.86 5.83
N ARG A 84 -1.11 6.68 5.24
CA ARG A 84 -1.26 5.37 5.91
C ARG A 84 0.04 4.56 5.89
N LEU A 85 1.16 5.20 5.58
CA LEU A 85 2.42 4.52 5.29
C LEU A 85 3.07 3.90 6.52
N ALA A 86 2.95 4.56 7.68
CA ALA A 86 3.77 4.32 8.87
C ALA A 86 4.00 2.85 9.28
N PRO A 87 3.01 1.92 9.20
CA PRO A 87 3.23 0.53 9.57
C PRO A 87 4.34 -0.17 8.76
N VAL A 88 4.55 0.21 7.49
CA VAL A 88 5.53 -0.43 6.61
C VAL A 88 6.97 -0.16 7.07
N PRO A 89 7.46 1.09 7.15
CA PRO A 89 8.81 1.37 7.62
C PRO A 89 9.02 0.99 9.09
N LEU A 90 7.97 0.99 9.93
CA LEU A 90 8.05 0.49 11.31
C LEU A 90 8.33 -1.01 11.35
N PHE A 91 7.68 -1.81 10.50
CA PHE A 91 7.91 -3.26 10.46
C PHE A 91 9.31 -3.60 9.93
N PHE A 92 9.73 -2.95 8.85
CA PHE A 92 11.00 -3.23 8.18
C PHE A 92 12.19 -2.40 8.71
N HIS A 93 12.06 -1.67 9.82
CA HIS A 93 13.05 -0.67 10.24
C HIS A 93 14.48 -1.23 10.38
N ARG A 94 14.63 -2.51 10.76
CA ARG A 94 15.92 -3.21 10.88
C ARG A 94 16.62 -3.43 9.54
N ASN A 95 15.89 -3.34 8.43
CA ASN A 95 16.37 -3.44 7.06
C ASN A 95 15.98 -2.16 6.29
N PRO A 96 16.71 -1.03 6.43
CA PRO A 96 16.30 0.26 5.85
C PRO A 96 16.01 0.23 4.35
N LEU A 97 16.79 -0.52 3.57
CA LEU A 97 16.57 -0.66 2.12
C LEU A 97 15.23 -1.32 1.81
N GLU A 98 14.85 -2.36 2.57
CA GLU A 98 13.55 -3.03 2.44
C GLU A 98 12.42 -2.10 2.89
N ALA A 99 12.59 -1.39 4.00
CA ALA A 99 11.59 -0.44 4.50
C ALA A 99 11.27 0.64 3.46
N VAL A 100 12.29 1.20 2.81
CA VAL A 100 12.13 2.19 1.74
C VAL A 100 11.45 1.55 0.52
N ALA A 101 11.92 0.39 0.06
CA ALA A 101 11.34 -0.28 -1.11
C ALA A 101 9.87 -0.65 -0.91
N PHE A 102 9.55 -1.32 0.20
CA PHE A 102 8.17 -1.72 0.53
C PHE A 102 7.26 -0.53 0.82
N SER A 103 7.80 0.60 1.31
CA SER A 103 7.03 1.84 1.43
C SER A 103 6.50 2.31 0.08
N GLY A 104 7.34 2.27 -0.96
CA GLY A 104 6.90 2.57 -2.33
C GLY A 104 5.86 1.57 -2.84
N PHE A 105 6.14 0.27 -2.73
CA PHE A 105 5.23 -0.78 -3.19
C PHE A 105 3.86 -0.75 -2.51
N SER A 106 3.81 -0.41 -1.21
CA SER A 106 2.57 -0.27 -0.46
C SER A 106 1.68 0.88 -0.95
N GLY A 107 2.28 1.95 -1.48
CA GLY A 107 1.53 3.09 -2.00
C GLY A 107 0.96 2.85 -3.40
N VAL A 108 1.79 2.33 -4.30
CA VAL A 108 1.52 2.29 -5.75
C VAL A 108 0.33 1.39 -6.13
N ILE A 109 -0.01 0.40 -5.30
CA ILE A 109 -1.20 -0.46 -5.51
C ILE A 109 -2.51 0.34 -5.59
N SER A 110 -2.53 1.56 -5.02
CA SER A 110 -3.70 2.45 -5.01
C SER A 110 -3.45 3.84 -5.59
N HIS A 111 -2.19 4.25 -5.70
CA HIS A 111 -1.77 5.55 -6.24
C HIS A 111 -0.66 5.30 -7.27
N GLY A 112 -1.06 4.96 -8.50
CA GLY A 112 -0.21 4.42 -9.56
C GLY A 112 0.72 5.42 -10.23
N ASP A 113 1.01 6.56 -9.58
CA ASP A 113 1.93 7.56 -10.08
C ASP A 113 3.32 7.44 -9.45
N ARG A 114 4.35 7.80 -10.22
CA ARG A 114 5.73 7.80 -9.76
C ARG A 114 5.95 8.75 -8.58
N ILE A 115 5.29 9.91 -8.57
CA ILE A 115 5.39 10.87 -7.47
C ILE A 115 4.87 10.24 -6.18
N ALA A 116 3.74 9.54 -6.21
CA ALA A 116 3.22 8.86 -5.02
C ALA A 116 4.15 7.74 -4.55
N PHE A 117 4.70 6.96 -5.47
CA PHE A 117 5.67 5.91 -5.17
C PHE A 117 6.93 6.48 -4.50
N ASP A 118 7.58 7.48 -5.12
CA ASP A 118 8.81 8.09 -4.61
C ASP A 118 8.57 8.89 -3.32
N ALA A 119 7.41 9.55 -3.17
CA ALA A 119 7.04 10.22 -1.92
C ALA A 119 6.88 9.23 -0.76
N CYS A 120 6.28 8.05 -1.00
CA CYS A 120 6.20 7.01 0.03
C CYS A 120 7.60 6.46 0.38
N ARG A 121 8.47 6.24 -0.61
CA ARG A 121 9.85 5.82 -0.36
C ARG A 121 10.61 6.81 0.53
N TYR A 122 10.54 8.09 0.16
CA TYR A 122 11.21 9.17 0.88
C TYR A 122 10.67 9.30 2.32
N TYR A 123 9.34 9.30 2.49
CA TYR A 123 8.75 9.37 3.82
C TYR A 123 9.05 8.12 4.67
N GLY A 124 9.12 6.94 4.05
CA GLY A 124 9.59 5.72 4.69
C GLY A 124 11.03 5.84 5.19
N ALA A 125 11.94 6.39 4.40
CA ALA A 125 13.33 6.65 4.80
C ALA A 125 13.41 7.60 6.01
N LEU A 126 12.63 8.68 6.00
CA LEU A 126 12.56 9.61 7.13
C LEU A 126 12.08 8.93 8.42
N ILE A 127 11.06 8.07 8.34
CA ILE A 127 10.56 7.32 9.49
C ILE A 127 11.65 6.37 10.04
N VAL A 128 12.33 5.62 9.16
CA VAL A 128 13.41 4.71 9.58
C VAL A 128 14.57 5.46 10.23
N ALA A 129 15.00 6.58 9.63
CA ALA A 129 16.05 7.43 10.18
C ALA A 129 15.67 7.96 11.56
N ALA A 130 14.41 8.41 11.75
CA ALA A 130 13.92 8.86 13.05
C ALA A 130 13.93 7.73 14.10
N ILE A 131 13.52 6.51 13.73
CA ILE A 131 13.59 5.33 14.61
C ILE A 131 15.03 5.02 15.00
N HIS A 132 15.99 5.27 14.11
CA HIS A 132 17.42 5.08 14.35
C HIS A 132 18.11 6.26 15.05
N GLY A 133 17.33 7.25 15.51
CA GLY A 133 17.82 8.31 16.41
C GLY A 133 18.34 9.55 15.71
N LEU A 134 18.12 9.71 14.40
CA LEU A 134 18.43 10.98 13.73
C LEU A 134 17.58 12.11 14.31
N ASN A 135 18.22 13.25 14.55
CA ASN A 135 17.55 14.44 15.04
C ASN A 135 16.86 15.21 13.90
N LYS A 136 16.09 16.23 14.27
CA LYS A 136 15.31 17.05 13.32
C LYS A 136 16.17 17.69 12.23
N ASP A 137 17.35 18.21 12.56
CA ASP A 137 18.21 18.90 11.60
C ASP A 137 18.81 17.91 10.60
N GLU A 138 19.14 16.69 11.04
CA GLU A 138 19.59 15.61 10.17
C GLU A 138 18.49 15.12 9.21
N LEU A 139 17.26 14.98 9.71
CA LEU A 139 16.10 14.56 8.90
C LEU A 139 15.70 15.62 7.86
N LEU A 140 15.88 16.90 8.17
CA LEU A 140 15.53 18.02 7.28
C LEU A 140 16.70 18.49 6.41
N ASP A 141 17.84 17.79 6.44
CA ASP A 141 18.98 18.10 5.59
C ASP A 141 18.58 17.99 4.11
N LYS A 142 18.88 19.02 3.32
CA LYS A 142 18.62 19.05 1.86
C LYS A 142 19.27 17.89 1.09
N ASN A 143 20.31 17.28 1.68
CA ASN A 143 21.04 16.14 1.15
C ASN A 143 20.67 14.82 1.84
N PHE A 144 19.60 14.76 2.66
CA PHE A 144 19.17 13.55 3.37
C PHE A 144 19.15 12.32 2.45
N PHE A 145 18.55 12.46 1.26
CA PHE A 145 18.45 11.39 0.26
C PHE A 145 19.80 10.83 -0.22
N PHE A 146 20.88 11.62 -0.16
CA PHE A 146 22.21 11.17 -0.57
C PHE A 146 23.00 10.56 0.60
N LYS A 147 22.55 10.77 1.84
CA LYS A 147 23.23 10.34 3.05
C LYS A 147 22.67 9.03 3.62
N TYR A 148 21.37 8.77 3.41
CA TYR A 148 20.60 7.69 4.03
C TYR A 148 19.67 7.02 3.02
#